data_AF-A0A4R4SJT1-F1
#
_entry.id   AF-A0A4R4SJT1-F1
#
_cell.length_a   1.000
_cell.length_b   1.000
_cell.length_c   1.000
_cell.angle_alpha   90.00
_cell.angle_beta   90.00
_cell.angle_gamma   90.00
#
_symmetry.space_group_name_H-M   'P 1'
#
loop_
_entity.id
_entity.type
_entity.pdbx_description
1 polymer ?
#
loop_
_entity_poly.entity_id
_entity_poly.type
_entity_poly.pdbx_seq_one_letter_code
_entity_poly.pdbx_strand_id
1 'polypeptide(L)'
;MLITVASMTAACGNGDGAAPQNESTRPNTAAGLDTHHPGNVAFFKQFRMPNALLVKPPENLAAGADTATAVIVAEVADVRRTRVVGPPEARVPMTGIVLRPVETLHGKLRPELKDVIVEFTGEATVDSPESIAEMRASLPQGKAVWFLRWQGTPPPTSKPGARPIPRESKKFYGVVSLDGGMFVQGAENVVSPIAAESGETAGPPTMRKAGERFDKLSELAKKVRTLD
;
A
#
# COMPACT_ATOMS: atom_id res chain seq x y z
N MET A 1 -17.05 -60.19 38.95
CA MET A 1 -16.29 -60.94 37.93
C MET A 1 -17.27 -61.33 36.83
N LEU A 2 -17.17 -60.68 35.65
CA LEU A 2 -17.77 -61.05 34.34
C LEU A 2 -19.33 -61.18 34.29
N ILE A 3 -20.10 -60.71 33.30
CA ILE A 3 -19.91 -60.56 31.85
C ILE A 3 -20.76 -59.38 31.36
N THR A 4 -20.19 -58.54 30.50
CA THR A 4 -20.90 -57.60 29.63
C THR A 4 -21.29 -58.31 28.34
N VAL A 5 -22.55 -58.19 27.90
CA VAL A 5 -22.99 -58.58 26.55
C VAL A 5 -23.57 -57.34 25.85
N ALA A 6 -23.11 -57.12 24.62
CA ALA A 6 -23.49 -56.10 23.65
C ALA A 6 -24.98 -56.27 23.23
N SER A 7 -25.71 -55.39 22.53
CA SER A 7 -25.42 -54.24 21.69
C SER A 7 -26.76 -53.55 21.32
N MET A 8 -26.68 -52.25 21.03
CA MET A 8 -27.43 -51.47 20.02
C MET A 8 -28.96 -51.48 19.97
N THR A 9 -29.53 -50.28 20.14
CA THR A 9 -30.50 -49.75 19.16
C THR A 9 -30.15 -48.28 18.86
N ALA A 10 -29.97 -48.00 17.57
CA ALA A 10 -29.93 -46.66 17.03
C ALA A 10 -31.36 -46.10 16.99
N ALA A 11 -31.53 -44.84 17.38
CA ALA A 11 -32.68 -44.04 16.98
C ALA A 11 -32.23 -42.59 16.83
N CYS A 12 -32.27 -42.12 15.59
CA CYS A 12 -32.09 -40.74 15.20
C CYS A 12 -33.19 -39.86 15.82
N GLY A 13 -32.79 -38.75 16.43
CA GLY A 13 -33.70 -37.72 16.92
C GLY A 13 -33.09 -36.36 16.66
N ASN A 14 -33.49 -35.76 15.54
CA ASN A 14 -33.24 -34.37 15.16
C ASN A 14 -34.00 -33.46 16.14
N GLY A 15 -33.33 -32.47 16.74
CA GLY A 15 -34.01 -31.45 17.55
C GLY A 15 -33.05 -30.50 18.24
N ASP A 16 -33.00 -29.28 17.72
CA ASP A 16 -32.64 -28.03 18.39
C ASP A 16 -31.19 -27.83 18.86
N GLY A 17 -30.43 -27.17 17.98
CA GLY A 17 -29.16 -26.56 18.30
C GLY A 17 -28.74 -25.55 17.24
N ALA A 18 -29.62 -24.62 16.87
CA ALA A 18 -29.22 -23.43 16.13
C ALA A 18 -28.36 -22.56 17.05
N ALA A 19 -27.07 -22.88 17.10
CA ALA A 19 -26.07 -22.04 17.72
C ALA A 19 -26.13 -20.66 17.03
N PRO A 20 -26.16 -19.55 17.79
CA PRO A 20 -26.11 -18.23 17.18
C PRO A 20 -24.84 -18.15 16.33
N GLN A 21 -25.03 -17.90 15.04
CA GLN A 21 -23.94 -17.52 14.17
C GLN A 21 -23.32 -16.29 14.81
N ASN A 22 -22.14 -16.46 15.40
CA ASN A 22 -21.25 -15.35 15.69
C ASN A 22 -21.06 -14.63 14.35
N GLU A 23 -21.82 -13.54 14.15
CA GLU A 23 -21.42 -12.47 13.26
C GLU A 23 -20.00 -12.15 13.66
N SER A 24 -19.06 -12.65 12.85
CA SER A 24 -17.66 -12.32 12.98
C SER A 24 -17.59 -10.83 12.67
N THR A 25 -17.68 -10.02 13.72
CA THR A 25 -17.52 -8.58 13.69
C THR A 25 -16.21 -8.34 12.96
N ARG A 26 -16.27 -7.94 11.68
CA ARG A 26 -15.08 -7.48 10.96
C ARG A 26 -14.40 -6.49 11.89
N PRO A 27 -13.14 -6.71 12.31
CA PRO A 27 -12.46 -5.76 13.16
C PRO A 27 -12.55 -4.41 12.46
N ASN A 28 -13.12 -3.43 13.16
CA ASN A 28 -13.47 -2.13 12.63
C ASN A 28 -12.20 -1.51 11.98
N THR A 29 -12.04 -1.63 10.66
CA THR A 29 -10.79 -1.28 9.95
C THR A 29 -10.47 0.20 10.12
N ALA A 30 -11.48 1.01 10.44
CA ALA A 30 -11.38 2.43 10.78
C ALA A 30 -10.60 2.70 12.08
N ALA A 31 -10.65 1.83 13.09
CA ALA A 31 -10.19 2.14 14.44
C ALA A 31 -8.67 2.38 14.56
N GLY A 32 -7.88 1.98 13.56
CA GLY A 32 -6.43 2.24 13.52
C GLY A 32 -5.95 3.07 12.32
N LEU A 33 -6.86 3.63 11.52
CA LEU A 33 -6.50 4.53 10.41
C LEU A 33 -6.19 5.94 10.91
N ASP A 34 -6.94 6.40 11.91
CA ASP A 34 -6.88 7.79 12.40
C ASP A 34 -5.85 7.99 13.52
N THR A 35 -5.01 6.98 13.80
CA THR A 35 -3.96 7.07 14.82
C THR A 35 -2.72 7.72 14.21
N HIS A 36 -2.36 8.90 14.72
CA HIS A 36 -1.10 9.54 14.37
C HIS A 36 0.09 8.84 15.04
N HIS A 37 1.04 8.38 14.22
CA HIS A 37 2.34 7.88 14.67
C HIS A 37 3.43 8.81 14.12
N PRO A 38 4.11 9.61 14.96
CA PRO A 38 5.09 10.61 14.50
C PRO A 38 6.21 10.03 13.61
N GLY A 39 6.61 8.78 13.88
CA GLY A 39 7.64 8.08 13.10
C GLY A 39 7.25 7.76 11.66
N ASN A 40 5.95 7.69 11.34
CA ASN A 40 5.50 7.32 10.00
C ASN A 40 5.88 8.36 8.96
N VAL A 41 5.64 9.64 9.29
CA VAL A 41 5.98 10.74 8.39
C VAL A 41 7.48 10.75 8.13
N ALA A 42 8.30 10.66 9.18
CA ALA A 42 9.76 10.60 9.05
C ALA A 42 10.22 9.40 8.20
N PHE A 43 9.67 8.22 8.45
CA PHE A 43 9.99 7.02 7.68
C PHE A 43 9.68 7.17 6.20
N PHE A 44 8.53 7.73 5.81
CA PHE A 44 8.20 7.83 4.39
C PHE A 44 8.84 9.03 3.69
N LYS A 45 9.26 10.07 4.42
CA LYS A 45 9.97 11.24 3.88
C LYS A 45 11.28 10.86 3.16
N GLN A 46 11.96 9.79 3.58
CA GLN A 46 13.19 9.32 2.93
C GLN A 46 12.99 8.83 1.48
N PHE A 47 11.75 8.53 1.07
CA PHE A 47 11.43 8.11 -0.29
C PHE A 47 11.00 9.26 -1.21
N ARG A 48 11.13 10.51 -0.74
CA ARG A 48 10.92 11.69 -1.57
C ARG A 48 12.01 11.74 -2.64
N MET A 49 11.60 12.02 -3.87
CA MET A 49 12.53 12.30 -4.96
C MET A 49 12.27 13.71 -5.51
N PRO A 50 12.90 14.76 -4.93
CA PRO A 50 12.75 16.11 -5.46
C PRO A 50 13.26 16.14 -6.91
N ASN A 51 12.49 16.79 -7.79
CA ASN A 51 12.80 16.91 -9.22
C ASN A 51 12.84 15.61 -10.03
N ALA A 52 12.36 14.48 -9.49
CA ALA A 52 12.22 13.25 -10.28
C ALA A 52 11.24 13.45 -11.44
N LEU A 53 11.70 13.09 -12.65
CA LEU A 53 11.00 13.15 -13.95
C LEU A 53 9.47 13.17 -13.79
N LEU A 54 8.92 14.39 -13.80
CA LEU A 54 7.57 14.67 -13.34
C LEU A 54 6.55 14.04 -14.28
N VAL A 55 6.09 12.84 -13.94
CA VAL A 55 4.78 12.38 -14.38
C VAL A 55 3.78 13.36 -13.78
N LYS A 56 2.97 14.01 -14.63
CA LYS A 56 1.95 14.96 -14.17
C LYS A 56 1.10 14.27 -13.09
N PRO A 57 1.01 14.83 -11.87
CA PRO A 57 0.23 14.20 -10.83
C PRO A 57 -1.25 14.16 -11.22
N PRO A 58 -2.01 13.13 -10.80
CA PRO A 58 -3.44 13.13 -10.97
C PRO A 58 -4.04 14.38 -10.31
N GLU A 59 -5.05 14.96 -10.95
CA GLU A 59 -5.67 16.22 -10.52
C GLU A 59 -6.52 16.08 -9.24
N ASN A 60 -6.99 14.86 -8.93
CA ASN A 60 -7.82 14.56 -7.79
C ASN A 60 -7.75 13.05 -7.43
N LEU A 61 -8.48 12.64 -6.38
CA LEU A 61 -8.52 11.24 -5.91
C LEU A 61 -9.13 10.27 -6.93
N ALA A 62 -10.13 10.70 -7.71
CA ALA A 62 -10.78 9.86 -8.73
C ALA A 62 -9.80 9.53 -9.86
N ALA A 63 -9.16 10.54 -10.44
CA ALA A 63 -8.13 10.35 -11.47
C ALA A 63 -6.95 9.48 -10.96
N GLY A 64 -6.61 9.60 -9.67
CA GLY A 64 -5.65 8.74 -9.01
C GLY A 64 -6.10 7.28 -8.92
N ALA A 65 -7.36 7.06 -8.54
CA ALA A 65 -7.98 5.75 -8.43
C ALA A 65 -8.14 5.07 -9.79
N ASP A 66 -8.48 5.82 -10.84
CA ASP A 66 -8.60 5.35 -12.24
C ASP A 66 -7.26 4.88 -12.80
N THR A 67 -6.17 5.57 -12.43
CA THR A 67 -4.81 5.20 -12.83
C THR A 67 -4.26 4.03 -12.00
N ALA A 68 -4.81 3.81 -10.81
CA ALA A 68 -4.38 2.74 -9.92
C ALA A 68 -4.86 1.37 -10.42
N THR A 69 -4.01 0.37 -10.25
CA THR A 69 -4.45 -1.04 -10.30
C THR A 69 -5.27 -1.39 -9.06
N ALA A 70 -4.86 -0.86 -7.90
CA ALA A 70 -5.59 -0.99 -6.66
C ALA A 70 -5.31 0.22 -5.76
N VAL A 71 -6.32 0.64 -4.99
CA VAL A 71 -6.14 1.52 -3.85
C VAL A 71 -6.38 0.70 -2.58
N ILE A 72 -5.41 0.65 -1.68
CA ILE A 72 -5.44 -0.24 -0.52
C ILE A 72 -5.16 0.51 0.78
N VAL A 73 -5.68 -0.02 1.87
CA VAL A 73 -5.17 0.21 3.22
C VAL A 73 -4.17 -0.89 3.53
N ALA A 74 -2.96 -0.53 3.96
CA ALA A 74 -1.93 -1.51 4.30
C ALA A 74 -1.05 -1.06 5.46
N GLU A 75 -0.46 -2.06 6.13
CA GLU A 75 0.64 -1.90 7.07
C GLU A 75 1.96 -2.21 6.36
N VAL A 76 3.07 -1.63 6.82
CA VAL A 76 4.40 -2.05 6.36
C VAL A 76 4.85 -3.26 7.16
N ALA A 77 5.14 -4.36 6.46
CA ALA A 77 5.55 -5.62 7.08
C ALA A 77 7.07 -5.83 7.08
N ASP A 78 7.77 -5.33 6.06
CA ASP A 78 9.23 -5.43 5.93
C ASP A 78 9.72 -4.36 4.94
N VAL A 79 11.03 -4.11 4.98
CA VAL A 79 11.77 -3.35 3.96
C VAL A 79 12.92 -4.21 3.49
N ARG A 80 13.11 -4.33 2.18
CA ARG A 80 14.22 -5.11 1.62
C ARG A 80 14.73 -4.53 0.32
N ARG A 81 15.98 -4.79 0.01
CA ARG A 81 16.51 -4.56 -1.35
C ARG A 81 15.83 -5.53 -2.31
N THR A 82 15.28 -5.03 -3.41
CA THR A 82 14.60 -5.87 -4.40
C THR A 82 15.50 -6.24 -5.56
N ARG A 83 16.08 -5.23 -6.21
CA ARG A 83 16.97 -5.38 -7.37
C ARG A 83 17.88 -4.18 -7.53
N VAL A 84 18.79 -4.28 -8.48
CA VAL A 84 19.60 -3.15 -8.96
C VAL A 84 19.24 -2.91 -10.42
N VAL A 85 18.94 -1.67 -10.78
CA VAL A 85 18.59 -1.24 -12.14
C VAL A 85 19.67 -0.32 -12.70
N GLY A 86 19.69 -0.16 -14.01
CA GLY A 86 20.68 0.67 -14.70
C GLY A 86 21.92 -0.11 -15.15
N PRO A 87 22.74 0.51 -16.02
CA PRO A 87 23.99 -0.09 -16.51
C PRO A 87 25.06 -0.15 -15.41
N PRO A 88 26.15 -0.91 -15.57
CA PRO A 88 27.19 -1.10 -14.55
C PRO A 88 27.73 0.20 -13.93
N GLU A 89 27.87 1.26 -14.73
CA GLU A 89 28.35 2.58 -14.35
C GLU A 89 27.32 3.46 -13.62
N ALA A 90 26.03 3.11 -13.70
CA ALA A 90 24.92 3.86 -13.12
C ALA A 90 23.93 2.91 -12.42
N ARG A 91 24.48 1.98 -11.62
CA ARG A 91 23.69 1.00 -10.86
C ARG A 91 22.93 1.68 -9.74
N VAL A 92 21.61 1.60 -9.80
CA VAL A 92 20.71 2.15 -8.79
C VAL A 92 20.00 1.00 -8.09
N PRO A 93 20.29 0.74 -6.80
CA PRO A 93 19.54 -0.25 -6.05
C PRO A 93 18.12 0.27 -5.76
N MET A 94 17.16 -0.65 -5.82
CA MET A 94 15.76 -0.40 -5.51
C MET A 94 15.45 -0.90 -4.11
N THR A 95 14.73 -0.08 -3.36
CA THR A 95 14.21 -0.42 -2.04
C THR A 95 12.75 -0.83 -2.18
N GLY A 96 12.42 -2.04 -1.75
CA GLY A 96 11.06 -2.55 -1.72
C GLY A 96 10.47 -2.45 -0.32
N ILE A 97 9.33 -1.76 -0.22
CA ILE A 97 8.47 -1.77 0.96
C ILE A 97 7.47 -2.91 0.79
N VAL A 98 7.54 -3.90 1.68
CA VAL A 98 6.62 -5.05 1.70
C VAL A 98 5.39 -4.63 2.48
N LEU A 99 4.25 -4.63 1.81
CA LEU A 99 2.97 -4.25 2.39
C LEU A 99 2.19 -5.50 2.81
N ARG A 100 1.50 -5.39 3.95
CA ARG A 100 0.43 -6.30 4.36
C ARG A 100 -0.91 -5.62 4.11
N PRO A 101 -1.63 -5.94 3.03
CA PRO A 101 -2.94 -5.35 2.76
C PRO A 101 -3.91 -5.72 3.88
N VAL A 102 -4.63 -4.72 4.38
CA VAL A 102 -5.72 -4.87 5.34
C VAL A 102 -7.06 -4.83 4.62
N GLU A 103 -7.17 -3.94 3.62
CA GLU A 103 -8.39 -3.71 2.87
C GLU A 103 -8.07 -3.19 1.47
N THR A 104 -8.82 -3.62 0.46
CA THR A 104 -8.81 -2.99 -0.86
C THR A 104 -10.00 -2.04 -0.95
N LEU A 105 -9.72 -0.76 -1.18
CA LEU A 105 -10.72 0.31 -1.26
C LEU A 105 -11.26 0.48 -2.68
N HIS A 106 -10.41 0.31 -3.68
CA HIS A 106 -10.74 0.43 -5.10
C HIS A 106 -9.84 -0.48 -5.96
N GLY A 107 -10.32 -0.93 -7.12
CA GLY A 107 -9.56 -1.82 -8.01
C GLY A 107 -9.28 -3.20 -7.40
N LYS A 108 -8.24 -3.89 -7.89
CA LYS A 108 -7.85 -5.24 -7.44
C LYS A 108 -6.34 -5.44 -7.48
N LEU A 109 -5.78 -5.94 -6.39
CA LEU A 109 -4.41 -6.43 -6.39
C LEU A 109 -4.29 -7.65 -7.31
N ARG A 110 -3.11 -7.83 -7.90
CA ARG A 110 -2.74 -8.97 -8.73
C ARG A 110 -2.64 -10.24 -7.88
N PRO A 111 -3.56 -11.21 -8.02
CA PRO A 111 -3.60 -12.40 -7.17
C PRO A 111 -2.40 -13.34 -7.39
N GLU A 112 -1.72 -13.24 -8.53
CA GLU A 112 -0.54 -14.05 -8.84
C GLU A 112 0.74 -13.59 -8.13
N LEU A 113 0.73 -12.41 -7.51
CA LEU A 113 1.88 -11.89 -6.78
C LEU A 113 1.82 -12.37 -5.33
N LYS A 114 2.87 -13.06 -4.88
CA LYS A 114 2.98 -13.57 -3.50
C LYS A 114 2.97 -12.47 -2.44
N ASP A 115 3.67 -11.37 -2.74
CA ASP A 115 3.82 -10.22 -1.85
C ASP A 115 3.37 -8.94 -2.58
N VAL A 116 2.80 -7.98 -1.84
CA VAL A 116 2.56 -6.62 -2.33
C VAL A 116 3.78 -5.77 -2.01
N ILE A 117 4.67 -5.59 -3.00
CA ILE A 117 5.92 -4.84 -2.81
C ILE A 117 5.86 -3.56 -3.63
N VAL A 118 6.06 -2.43 -2.98
CA VAL A 118 6.20 -1.13 -3.65
C VAL A 118 7.68 -0.80 -3.76
N GLU A 119 8.18 -0.63 -4.99
CA GLU A 119 9.58 -0.24 -5.22
C GLU A 119 9.73 1.28 -5.25
N PHE A 120 10.73 1.76 -4.52
CA PHE A 120 11.24 3.11 -4.57
C PHE A 120 12.71 3.09 -5.00
N THR A 121 13.12 4.15 -5.68
CA THR A 121 14.53 4.50 -5.79
C THR A 121 14.94 5.01 -4.41
N GLY A 122 15.74 4.24 -3.68
CA GLY A 122 16.11 4.55 -2.30
C GLY A 122 17.46 5.23 -2.18
N GLU A 123 17.77 5.75 -0.99
CA GLU A 123 19.09 6.30 -0.63
C GLU A 123 20.17 5.22 -0.49
N ALA A 124 19.77 3.94 -0.39
CA ALA A 124 20.70 2.84 -0.32
C ALA A 124 21.65 2.88 -1.53
N THR A 125 22.95 2.83 -1.30
CA THR A 125 23.92 2.56 -2.38
C THR A 125 24.10 1.06 -2.51
N VAL A 126 24.62 0.58 -3.65
CA VAL A 126 24.89 -0.85 -3.86
C VAL A 126 25.76 -1.43 -2.73
N ASP A 127 26.64 -0.59 -2.18
CA ASP A 127 27.66 -0.97 -1.20
C ASP A 127 27.27 -0.69 0.27
N SER A 128 26.11 -0.10 0.55
CA SER A 128 25.65 0.19 1.92
C SER A 128 24.47 -0.71 2.35
N PRO A 129 24.72 -1.92 2.88
CA PRO A 129 23.67 -2.80 3.42
C PRO A 129 23.05 -2.28 4.74
N GLU A 130 23.78 -1.42 5.47
CA GLU A 130 23.37 -0.88 6.77
C GLU A 130 22.06 -0.09 6.68
N SER A 131 21.84 0.65 5.58
CA SER A 131 20.61 1.41 5.33
C SER A 131 19.31 0.58 5.39
N ILE A 132 19.31 -0.65 4.89
CA ILE A 132 18.11 -1.53 4.93
C ILE A 132 17.86 -2.05 6.35
N ALA A 133 18.92 -2.36 7.10
CA ALA A 133 18.79 -2.83 8.47
C ALA A 133 18.22 -1.72 9.39
N GLU A 134 18.69 -0.49 9.22
CA GLU A 134 18.17 0.68 9.93
C GLU A 134 16.70 0.96 9.60
N MET A 135 16.32 0.90 8.31
CA MET A 135 14.92 1.01 7.89
C MET A 135 14.04 -0.09 8.50
N ARG A 136 14.53 -1.34 8.58
CA ARG A 136 13.81 -2.43 9.24
C ARG A 136 13.67 -2.25 10.75
N ALA A 137 14.66 -1.64 11.40
CA ALA A 137 14.59 -1.34 12.83
C ALA A 137 13.59 -0.20 13.13
N SER A 138 13.26 0.61 12.12
CA SER A 138 12.43 1.82 12.24
C SER A 138 11.14 1.74 11.42
N LEU A 139 10.60 0.54 11.17
CA LEU A 139 9.37 0.37 10.39
C LEU A 139 8.22 1.25 10.94
N PRO A 140 7.43 1.87 10.04
CA PRO A 140 6.33 2.70 10.43
C PRO A 140 5.24 1.84 11.09
N GLN A 141 4.53 2.43 12.05
CA GLN A 141 3.48 1.76 12.80
C GLN A 141 2.11 2.16 12.25
N GLY A 142 1.12 1.26 12.35
CA GLY A 142 -0.23 1.56 11.89
C GLY A 142 -0.39 1.48 10.37
N LYS A 143 -1.42 2.15 9.86
CA LYS A 143 -1.94 1.94 8.49
C LYS A 143 -1.71 3.15 7.60
N ALA A 144 -1.59 2.90 6.31
CA ALA A 144 -1.50 3.91 5.27
C ALA A 144 -2.42 3.57 4.10
N VAL A 145 -2.87 4.60 3.38
CA VAL A 145 -3.61 4.46 2.12
C VAL A 145 -2.64 4.57 0.95
N TRP A 146 -2.67 3.59 0.05
CA TRP A 146 -1.75 3.48 -1.09
C TRP A 146 -2.51 3.42 -2.40
N PHE A 147 -2.18 4.31 -3.33
CA PHE A 147 -2.64 4.26 -4.72
C PHE A 147 -1.57 3.54 -5.54
N LEU A 148 -1.80 2.25 -5.81
CA LEU A 148 -0.81 1.36 -6.38
C LEU A 148 -1.08 1.10 -7.86
N ARG A 149 -0.03 1.21 -8.68
CA ARG A 149 -0.03 0.78 -10.07
C ARG A 149 0.90 -0.41 -10.21
N TRP A 150 0.38 -1.51 -10.77
CA TRP A 150 1.20 -2.67 -11.11
C TRP A 150 2.20 -2.29 -12.19
N GLN A 151 3.49 -2.55 -11.95
CA GLN A 151 4.54 -2.18 -12.90
C GLN A 151 4.47 -2.98 -14.20
N GLY A 152 3.72 -4.08 -14.27
CA GLY A 152 3.50 -4.81 -15.52
C GLY A 152 2.52 -4.15 -16.49
N THR A 153 1.79 -3.12 -16.05
CA THR A 153 0.96 -2.28 -16.94
C THR A 153 1.82 -1.19 -17.56
N PRO A 154 1.84 -1.05 -18.91
CA PRO A 154 2.51 0.06 -19.57
C PRO A 154 2.02 1.42 -19.03
N PRO A 155 2.89 2.44 -18.90
CA PRO A 155 2.42 3.78 -18.65
C PRO A 155 1.50 4.26 -19.79
N PRO A 156 0.50 5.12 -19.50
CA PRO A 156 -0.48 5.58 -20.50
C PRO A 156 0.16 6.14 -21.77
N THR A 157 1.33 6.76 -21.61
CA THR A 157 2.16 7.24 -22.71
C THR A 157 3.50 6.51 -22.70
N SER A 158 3.68 5.61 -23.66
CA SER A 158 4.99 5.04 -23.98
C SER A 158 5.46 5.64 -25.30
N LYS A 159 6.71 6.10 -25.37
CA LYS A 159 7.28 6.64 -26.62
C LYS A 159 7.28 5.53 -27.70
N PRO A 160 7.07 5.84 -28.98
CA PRO A 160 7.25 4.86 -30.06
C PRO A 160 8.61 4.16 -29.95
N GLY A 161 8.63 2.83 -30.05
CA GLY A 161 9.84 2.03 -29.88
C GLY A 161 10.31 1.83 -28.44
N ALA A 162 9.51 2.23 -27.43
CA ALA A 162 9.82 1.93 -26.03
C ALA A 162 10.01 0.41 -25.84
N ARG A 163 11.10 0.04 -25.16
CA ARG A 163 11.37 -1.37 -24.83
C ARG A 163 10.23 -1.90 -23.97
N PRO A 164 9.81 -3.17 -24.15
CA PRO A 164 8.84 -3.79 -23.27
C PRO A 164 9.29 -3.71 -21.82
N ILE A 165 8.33 -3.61 -20.90
CA ILE A 165 8.63 -3.66 -19.46
C ILE A 165 9.31 -5.01 -19.15
N PRO A 166 10.50 -4.99 -18.53
CA PRO A 166 11.22 -6.21 -18.16
C PRO A 166 10.39 -7.13 -17.26
N ARG A 167 10.55 -8.44 -17.43
CA ARG A 167 9.73 -9.46 -16.73
C ARG A 167 9.88 -9.36 -15.20
N GLU A 168 11.08 -9.03 -14.74
CA GLU A 168 11.42 -8.84 -13.34
C GLU A 168 10.68 -7.66 -12.71
N SER A 169 10.38 -6.60 -13.46
CA SER A 169 9.62 -5.44 -12.97
C SER A 169 8.15 -5.79 -12.70
N LYS A 170 7.60 -6.76 -13.43
CA LYS A 170 6.20 -7.19 -13.30
C LYS A 170 5.85 -7.86 -11.97
N LYS A 171 6.82 -8.01 -11.05
CA LYS A 171 6.61 -8.54 -9.70
C LYS A 171 6.30 -7.45 -8.67
N PHE A 172 6.34 -6.18 -9.07
CA PHE A 172 6.28 -5.05 -8.16
C PHE A 172 5.15 -4.09 -8.51
N TYR A 173 4.81 -3.26 -7.53
CA TYR A 173 4.00 -2.06 -7.69
C TYR A 173 4.88 -0.82 -7.62
N GLY A 174 4.39 0.26 -8.20
CA GLY A 174 4.81 1.63 -7.86
C GLY A 174 3.61 2.39 -7.33
N VAL A 175 3.85 3.51 -6.66
CA VAL A 175 2.78 4.49 -6.41
C VAL A 175 2.37 5.14 -7.73
N VAL A 176 1.09 5.51 -7.85
CA VAL A 176 0.56 6.20 -9.04
C VAL A 176 1.29 7.52 -9.28
N SER A 177 1.61 8.25 -8.22
CA SER A 177 2.32 9.53 -8.23
C SER A 177 3.09 9.68 -6.93
N LEU A 178 4.28 10.30 -6.97
CA LEU A 178 4.96 10.72 -5.73
C LEU A 178 4.21 11.89 -5.07
N ASP A 179 3.49 12.69 -5.85
CA ASP A 179 2.62 13.75 -5.33
C ASP A 179 1.20 13.22 -5.08
N GLY A 180 1.03 12.50 -3.96
CA GLY A 180 -0.27 12.02 -3.47
C GLY A 180 -0.55 10.53 -3.66
N GLY A 181 0.41 9.70 -4.03
CA GLY A 181 0.18 8.25 -4.21
C GLY A 181 0.16 7.44 -2.92
N MET A 182 0.43 8.07 -1.78
CA MET A 182 0.48 7.43 -0.48
C MET A 182 0.16 8.44 0.62
N PHE A 183 -0.74 8.07 1.53
CA PHE A 183 -1.22 8.92 2.63
C PHE A 183 -1.13 8.22 3.98
N VAL A 184 -0.80 8.99 5.01
CA VAL A 184 -0.83 8.58 6.42
C VAL A 184 -1.60 9.61 7.25
N GLN A 185 -2.03 9.21 8.44
CA GLN A 185 -2.54 10.15 9.43
C GLN A 185 -1.38 11.01 9.97
N GLY A 186 -1.46 12.33 9.78
CA GLY A 186 -0.61 13.31 10.42
C GLY A 186 -1.18 13.79 11.76
N ALA A 187 -0.49 14.71 12.42
CA ALA A 187 -0.87 15.22 13.73
C ALA A 187 -2.21 15.97 13.71
N GLU A 188 -2.48 16.72 12.64
CA GLU A 188 -3.68 17.55 12.49
C GLU A 188 -4.59 17.03 11.38
N ASN A 189 -3.99 16.63 10.25
CA ASN A 189 -4.68 16.20 9.06
C ASN A 189 -3.96 15.03 8.37
N VAL A 190 -4.58 14.48 7.32
CA VAL A 190 -3.95 13.50 6.44
C VAL A 190 -2.78 14.14 5.70
N VAL A 191 -1.67 13.41 5.57
CA VAL A 191 -0.45 13.89 4.89
C VAL A 191 0.04 12.90 3.85
N SER A 192 0.62 13.40 2.76
CA SER A 192 1.33 12.59 1.74
C SER A 192 2.84 12.72 1.90
N PRO A 193 3.49 11.92 2.77
CA PRO A 193 4.88 12.15 3.18
C PRO A 193 5.91 11.94 2.06
N ILE A 194 5.59 11.13 1.04
CA ILE A 194 6.47 10.87 -0.12
C ILE A 194 6.46 12.00 -1.16
N ALA A 195 5.53 12.97 -1.03
CA ALA A 195 5.47 14.11 -1.93
C ALA A 195 6.57 15.10 -1.63
N ALA A 196 7.10 15.73 -2.69
CA ALA A 196 8.07 16.81 -2.56
C ALA A 196 7.47 17.96 -1.73
N GLU A 197 8.30 18.67 -0.97
CA GLU A 197 7.84 19.87 -0.27
C GLU A 197 7.52 20.94 -1.32
N SER A 198 6.25 21.26 -1.49
CA SER A 198 5.85 22.37 -2.34
C SER A 198 5.99 23.66 -1.52
N GLY A 199 6.90 24.54 -1.94
CA GLY A 199 6.77 25.95 -1.59
C GLY A 199 5.43 26.46 -2.14
N GLU A 200 4.63 27.03 -1.25
CA GLU A 200 3.31 27.64 -1.50
C GLU A 200 2.11 26.73 -1.86
N THR A 201 0.96 27.11 -1.29
CA THR A 201 -0.37 26.53 -1.48
C THR A 201 -1.00 26.86 -2.84
N ALA A 202 -0.50 27.88 -3.53
CA ALA A 202 -1.01 28.38 -4.82
C ALA A 202 -0.44 27.56 -6.00
N GLY A 203 -1.09 26.46 -6.33
CA GLY A 203 -0.77 25.64 -7.50
C GLY A 203 -2.00 24.86 -7.94
N PRO A 204 -1.97 24.22 -9.12
CA PRO A 204 -3.12 23.48 -9.64
C PRO A 204 -3.64 22.43 -8.64
N PRO A 205 -4.92 22.04 -8.73
CA PRO A 205 -5.44 20.94 -7.93
C PRO A 205 -4.64 19.67 -8.22
N THR A 206 -4.27 18.96 -7.16
CA THR A 206 -3.60 17.65 -7.25
C THR A 206 -4.25 16.66 -6.30
N MET A 207 -4.06 15.38 -6.58
CA MET A 207 -4.49 14.27 -5.72
C MET A 207 -3.96 14.44 -4.29
N ARG A 208 -2.71 14.89 -4.12
CA ARG A 208 -2.18 15.25 -2.81
C ARG A 208 -3.05 16.28 -2.12
N LYS A 209 -3.26 17.46 -2.74
CA LYS A 209 -4.07 18.53 -2.14
C LYS A 209 -5.49 18.08 -1.83
N ALA A 210 -6.07 17.22 -2.66
CA ALA A 210 -7.39 16.66 -2.41
C ALA A 210 -7.40 15.71 -1.20
N GLY A 211 -6.34 14.90 -1.02
CA GLY A 211 -6.23 13.98 0.12
C GLY A 211 -5.85 14.66 1.43
N GLU A 212 -5.01 15.70 1.39
CA GLU A 212 -4.57 16.43 2.60
C GLU A 212 -5.65 17.36 3.18
N ARG A 213 -6.79 17.51 2.49
CA ARG A 213 -7.98 18.24 3.00
C ARG A 213 -8.77 17.47 4.07
N PHE A 214 -8.52 16.18 4.23
CA PHE A 214 -9.19 15.36 5.23
C PHE A 214 -8.46 15.46 6.56
N ASP A 215 -9.21 15.63 7.64
CA ASP A 215 -8.64 15.62 8.99
C ASP A 215 -8.24 14.18 9.39
N LYS A 216 -9.00 13.20 8.89
CA LYS A 216 -8.87 11.78 9.23
C LYS A 216 -8.61 10.89 8.03
N LEU A 217 -7.67 9.96 8.18
CA LEU A 217 -7.34 9.00 7.13
C LEU A 217 -8.52 8.05 6.82
N SER A 218 -9.35 7.75 7.81
CA SER A 218 -10.57 6.96 7.61
C SER A 218 -11.60 7.65 6.72
N GLU A 219 -11.67 8.98 6.74
CA GLU A 219 -12.55 9.78 5.87
C GLU A 219 -12.05 9.77 4.42
N LEU A 220 -10.75 9.93 4.21
CA LEU A 220 -10.11 9.72 2.91
C LEU A 220 -10.43 8.32 2.39
N ALA A 221 -10.21 7.29 3.20
CA ALA A 221 -10.48 5.90 2.81
C ALA A 221 -11.97 5.69 2.47
N LYS A 222 -12.89 6.27 3.25
CA LYS A 222 -14.32 6.25 2.96
C LYS A 222 -14.64 6.91 1.62
N LYS A 223 -14.06 8.08 1.34
CA LYS A 223 -14.26 8.77 0.05
C LYS A 223 -13.77 7.93 -1.12
N VAL A 224 -12.64 7.25 -0.98
CA VAL A 224 -12.09 6.39 -2.05
C VAL A 224 -12.98 5.18 -2.33
N ARG A 225 -13.59 4.57 -1.31
CA ARG A 225 -14.51 3.43 -1.50
C ARG A 225 -15.73 3.77 -2.34
N THR A 226 -16.12 5.05 -2.39
CA THR A 226 -17.29 5.52 -3.14
C THR A 226 -16.92 6.13 -4.48
N LEU A 227 -15.70 5.89 -4.97
CA LEU A 227 -15.32 6.24 -6.34
C LEU A 227 -15.76 5.09 -7.24
N ASP A 228 -16.44 5.44 -8.33
CA ASP A 228 -17.01 4.52 -9.32
C ASP A 228 -15.97 4.09 -10.37
#